data_AF-A0A6N8J4E9-F1
#
_entry.id   AF-A0A6N8J4E9-F1
#
_cell.length_a   1.000
_cell.length_b   1.000
_cell.length_c   1.000
_cell.angle_alpha   90.00
_cell.angle_beta   90.00
_cell.angle_gamma   90.00
#
_symmetry.space_group_name_H-M   'P 1'
#
loop_
_entity.id
_entity.type
_entity.pdbx_description
1 polymer ?
#
loop_
_entity_poly.entity_id
_entity_poly.type
_entity_poly.pdbx_seq_one_letter_code
_entity_poly.pdbx_strand_id
1 'polypeptide(L)'
;MKVIRFNLAELRRHLSTIPDIQANTGDLALKAYAALCLTRLQHTLNGLEPLLVSLEQNAAIDYSAGLLIRPMLGDVLSLEYLASYIDVHRNDTDLDAFVDKFCKGYLYDGTYKWIEQFKMDEEKGVLDVEKKALLIGGLRKQFPELFVEKTPEKWEYNNPYKALQAKELYKSIDVQKMDKDKAIVMSKIYYLYNYYSKFEHLSTWTHTLLTTQYIGRIQQIEETSFHMLRHLQTILTFLKLYEPSFDSIQQAVGKSIEVGFNMVPDRH
;
A
#
# COMPACT_ATOMS: atom_id res chain seq x y z
N MET A 1 -15.92 -5.37 15.45
CA MET A 1 -16.21 -6.35 14.37
C MET A 1 -17.25 -5.88 13.34
N LYS A 2 -18.43 -5.36 13.74
CA LYS A 2 -19.45 -4.87 12.77
C LYS A 2 -18.89 -3.82 11.79
N VAL A 3 -18.13 -2.84 12.30
CA VAL A 3 -17.52 -1.77 11.51
C VAL A 3 -16.44 -2.31 10.55
N ILE A 4 -15.58 -3.20 11.03
CA ILE A 4 -14.58 -3.89 10.19
C ILE A 4 -15.26 -4.59 9.01
N ARG A 5 -16.29 -5.41 9.27
CA ARG A 5 -17.02 -6.13 8.23
C ARG A 5 -17.70 -5.19 7.23
N PHE A 6 -18.28 -4.09 7.70
CA PHE A 6 -18.85 -3.06 6.83
C PHE A 6 -17.78 -2.46 5.91
N ASN A 7 -16.66 -1.98 6.47
CA ASN A 7 -15.60 -1.34 5.68
C ASN A 7 -15.01 -2.29 4.63
N LEU A 8 -14.79 -3.56 4.97
CA LEU A 8 -14.26 -4.55 4.03
C LEU A 8 -15.27 -4.93 2.94
N ALA A 9 -16.56 -4.99 3.27
CA ALA A 9 -17.62 -5.22 2.29
C ALA A 9 -17.72 -4.05 1.30
N GLU A 10 -17.67 -2.81 1.80
CA GLU A 10 -17.64 -1.62 0.95
C GLU A 10 -16.39 -1.57 0.08
N LEU A 11 -15.22 -1.88 0.65
CA LEU A 11 -13.99 -1.93 -0.12
C LEU A 11 -14.08 -2.95 -1.26
N ARG A 12 -14.60 -4.15 -0.98
CA ARG A 12 -14.82 -5.19 -1.99
C ARG A 12 -15.77 -4.70 -3.09
N ARG A 13 -16.88 -4.08 -2.70
CA ARG A 13 -17.87 -3.55 -3.63
C ARG A 13 -17.22 -2.53 -4.58
N HIS A 14 -16.46 -1.57 -4.05
CA HIS A 14 -15.77 -0.58 -4.88
C HIS A 14 -14.70 -1.20 -5.78
N LEU A 15 -13.86 -2.10 -5.25
CA LEU A 15 -12.85 -2.81 -6.04
C LEU A 15 -13.47 -3.60 -7.21
N SER A 16 -14.64 -4.20 -7.03
CA SER A 16 -15.34 -4.92 -8.11
C SER A 16 -15.87 -4.03 -9.23
N THR A 17 -15.94 -2.72 -9.02
CA THR A 17 -16.38 -1.74 -10.03
C THR A 17 -15.23 -1.09 -10.79
N ILE A 18 -13.98 -1.33 -10.35
CA ILE A 18 -12.81 -0.77 -11.00
C ILE A 18 -12.50 -1.60 -12.24
N PRO A 19 -12.46 -0.98 -13.45
CA PRO A 19 -12.04 -1.69 -14.65
C PRO A 19 -10.59 -2.18 -14.50
N ASP A 20 -10.26 -3.28 -15.17
CA ASP A 20 -8.92 -3.83 -15.18
C ASP A 20 -7.92 -2.77 -15.68
N ILE A 21 -7.06 -2.32 -14.77
CA ILE A 21 -6.01 -1.36 -15.09
C ILE A 21 -4.84 -2.15 -15.63
N GLN A 22 -4.78 -2.27 -16.95
CA GLN A 22 -3.56 -2.77 -17.58
C GLN A 22 -2.46 -1.74 -17.36
N ALA A 23 -1.36 -2.15 -16.71
CA ALA A 23 -0.09 -1.45 -16.77
C ALA A 23 0.44 -1.61 -18.21
N ASN A 24 -0.14 -0.86 -19.15
CA ASN A 24 0.32 -0.87 -20.53
C ASN A 24 1.61 -0.05 -20.63
N THR A 25 2.59 -0.66 -21.28
CA THR A 25 3.94 -0.16 -21.52
C THR A 25 3.89 1.15 -22.30
N GLY A 26 4.14 2.25 -21.61
CA GLY A 26 4.06 3.62 -22.15
C GLY A 26 3.50 4.62 -21.13
N ASP A 27 2.84 4.13 -20.07
CA ASP A 27 2.24 4.98 -19.05
C ASP A 27 3.25 5.56 -18.04
N LEU A 28 2.98 6.82 -17.66
CA LEU A 28 3.70 7.58 -16.64
C LEU A 28 3.85 6.78 -15.34
N ALA A 29 5.04 6.83 -14.71
CA ALA A 29 5.40 6.04 -13.52
C ALA A 29 4.37 6.12 -12.38
N LEU A 30 3.67 7.25 -12.26
CA LEU A 30 2.56 7.45 -11.33
C LEU A 30 1.39 6.48 -11.55
N LYS A 31 0.97 6.25 -12.80
CA LYS A 31 -0.12 5.31 -13.11
C LYS A 31 0.28 3.88 -12.77
N ALA A 32 1.49 3.47 -13.14
CA ALA A 32 2.04 2.17 -12.80
C ALA A 32 2.12 1.95 -11.28
N TYR A 33 2.56 2.98 -10.54
CA TYR A 33 2.62 2.93 -9.09
C TYR A 33 1.24 2.85 -8.44
N ALA A 34 0.27 3.67 -8.89
CA ALA A 34 -1.10 3.63 -8.40
C ALA A 34 -1.79 2.29 -8.68
N ALA A 35 -1.57 1.70 -9.86
CA ALA A 35 -2.08 0.37 -10.21
C ALA A 35 -1.47 -0.75 -9.35
N LEU A 36 -0.18 -0.65 -9.01
CA LEU A 36 0.47 -1.58 -8.08
C LEU A 36 -0.13 -1.49 -6.68
N CYS A 37 -0.34 -0.28 -6.16
CA CYS A 37 -1.00 -0.07 -4.87
C CYS A 37 -2.43 -0.63 -4.87
N LEU A 38 -3.18 -0.46 -5.96
CA LEU A 38 -4.51 -1.04 -6.12
C LEU A 38 -4.49 -2.57 -6.06
N THR A 39 -3.59 -3.18 -6.83
CA THR A 39 -3.40 -4.64 -6.86
C THR A 39 -3.04 -5.16 -5.47
N ARG A 40 -2.14 -4.48 -4.76
CA ARG A 40 -1.76 -4.85 -3.39
C ARG A 40 -2.93 -4.72 -2.43
N LEU A 41 -3.72 -3.65 -2.51
CA LEU A 41 -4.92 -3.47 -1.68
C LEU A 41 -5.94 -4.60 -1.91
N GLN A 42 -6.13 -5.05 -3.15
CA GLN A 42 -7.00 -6.17 -3.48
C GLN A 42 -6.48 -7.49 -2.89
N HIS A 43 -5.19 -7.76 -3.00
CA HIS A 43 -4.57 -8.94 -2.38
C HIS A 43 -4.63 -8.90 -0.85
N THR A 44 -4.35 -7.74 -0.23
CA THR A 44 -4.48 -7.54 1.21
C THR A 44 -5.91 -7.80 1.67
N LEU A 45 -6.93 -7.29 0.97
CA LEU A 45 -8.33 -7.56 1.29
C LEU A 45 -8.66 -9.07 1.24
N ASN A 46 -8.25 -9.75 0.17
CA ASN A 46 -8.51 -11.18 -0.02
C ASN A 46 -7.81 -12.05 1.04
N GLY A 47 -6.61 -11.66 1.47
CA GLY A 47 -5.88 -12.36 2.53
C GLY A 47 -6.35 -12.01 3.94
N LEU A 48 -6.83 -10.78 4.18
CA LEU A 48 -7.24 -10.32 5.50
C LEU A 48 -8.55 -10.94 5.97
N GLU A 49 -9.53 -11.16 5.08
CA GLU A 49 -10.83 -11.73 5.45
C GLU A 49 -10.74 -13.11 6.13
N PRO A 50 -10.05 -14.13 5.58
CA PRO A 50 -9.92 -15.41 6.27
C PRO A 50 -9.19 -15.28 7.60
N LEU A 51 -8.18 -14.40 7.70
CA LEU A 51 -7.46 -14.14 8.94
C LEU A 51 -8.35 -13.47 10.00
N LEU A 52 -9.27 -12.59 9.61
CA LEU A 52 -10.24 -11.98 10.52
C LEU A 52 -11.27 -12.99 11.04
N VAL A 53 -11.73 -13.91 10.20
CA VAL A 53 -12.59 -15.03 10.63
C VAL A 53 -11.83 -15.90 11.64
N SER A 54 -10.57 -16.20 11.35
CA SER A 54 -9.73 -16.98 12.26
C SER A 54 -9.38 -16.23 13.55
N LEU A 55 -9.29 -14.90 13.53
CA LEU A 55 -9.08 -14.06 14.72
C LEU A 55 -10.25 -14.09 15.71
N GLU A 56 -11.48 -14.27 15.23
CA GLU A 56 -12.65 -14.49 16.10
C GLU A 56 -12.58 -15.84 16.82
N GLN A 57 -11.81 -16.79 16.29
CA GLN A 57 -11.67 -18.15 16.81
C GLN A 57 -10.36 -18.35 17.59
N ASN A 58 -9.30 -17.61 17.24
CA ASN A 58 -7.97 -17.72 17.83
C ASN A 58 -7.22 -16.37 17.77
N ALA A 59 -6.97 -15.78 18.93
CA ALA A 59 -6.26 -14.50 19.06
C ALA A 59 -4.77 -14.53 18.63
N ALA A 60 -4.18 -15.71 18.41
CA ALA A 60 -2.79 -15.86 17.97
C ALA A 60 -2.55 -15.50 16.49
N ILE A 61 -3.62 -15.32 15.69
CA ILE A 61 -3.55 -15.11 14.24
C ILE A 61 -3.35 -13.62 13.86
N ASP A 62 -3.33 -12.73 14.85
CA ASP A 62 -3.14 -11.26 14.70
C ASP A 62 -1.83 -10.91 13.99
N TYR A 63 -0.78 -11.69 14.25
CA TYR A 63 0.52 -11.51 13.60
C TYR A 63 0.42 -11.60 12.08
N SER A 64 -0.31 -12.59 11.56
CA SER A 64 -0.50 -12.79 10.13
C SER A 64 -1.30 -11.66 9.49
N ALA A 65 -2.30 -11.12 10.20
CA ALA A 65 -3.08 -9.97 9.72
C ALA A 65 -2.21 -8.71 9.65
N GLY A 66 -1.39 -8.47 10.68
CA GLY A 66 -0.45 -7.35 10.73
C GLY A 66 0.57 -7.34 9.59
N LEU A 67 1.08 -8.51 9.20
CA LEU A 67 1.99 -8.66 8.06
C LEU A 67 1.35 -8.26 6.72
N LEU A 68 0.04 -8.49 6.54
CA LEU A 68 -0.69 -8.06 5.33
C LEU A 68 -1.05 -6.58 5.34
N ILE A 69 -1.32 -6.04 6.53
CA ILE A 69 -1.74 -4.65 6.73
C ILE A 69 -0.57 -3.68 6.57
N ARG A 70 0.62 -4.00 7.10
CA ARG A 70 1.77 -3.08 7.13
C ARG A 70 2.16 -2.55 5.74
N PRO A 71 2.32 -3.38 4.69
CA PRO A 71 2.69 -2.89 3.36
C PRO A 71 1.64 -1.93 2.79
N MET A 72 0.36 -2.20 3.03
CA MET A 72 -0.75 -1.33 2.63
C MET A 72 -0.69 0.02 3.34
N LEU A 73 -0.44 0.05 4.66
CA LEU A 73 -0.24 1.31 5.38
C LEU A 73 0.98 2.10 4.85
N GLY A 74 2.02 1.39 4.40
CA GLY A 74 3.16 1.99 3.71
C GLY A 74 2.76 2.70 2.42
N ASP A 75 1.90 2.07 1.61
CA ASP A 75 1.38 2.66 0.38
C ASP A 75 0.45 3.86 0.63
N VAL A 76 -0.32 3.83 1.73
CA VAL A 76 -1.09 5.01 2.14
C VAL A 76 -0.16 6.17 2.46
N LEU A 77 0.87 5.95 3.28
CA LEU A 77 1.82 7.01 3.66
C LEU A 77 2.51 7.62 2.43
N SER A 78 2.93 6.80 1.47
CA SER A 78 3.63 7.27 0.28
C SER A 78 2.72 8.05 -0.65
N LEU A 79 1.48 7.59 -0.89
CA LEU A 79 0.52 8.26 -1.77
C LEU A 79 -0.03 9.56 -1.14
N GLU A 80 -0.30 9.58 0.16
CA GLU A 80 -0.72 10.80 0.86
C GLU A 80 0.40 11.85 0.89
N TYR A 81 1.65 11.40 1.09
CA TYR A 81 2.81 12.27 0.96
C TYR A 81 2.91 12.85 -0.45
N LEU A 82 2.80 12.00 -1.48
CA LEU A 82 2.86 12.43 -2.88
C LEU A 82 1.76 13.43 -3.23
N ALA A 83 0.52 13.15 -2.80
CA ALA A 83 -0.62 14.05 -3.01
C ALA A 83 -0.38 15.41 -2.35
N SER A 84 0.09 15.41 -1.11
CA SER A 84 0.43 16.63 -0.37
C SER A 84 1.58 17.41 -1.03
N TYR A 85 2.59 16.70 -1.53
CA TYR A 85 3.71 17.33 -2.25
C TYR A 85 3.23 18.01 -3.53
N ILE A 86 2.40 17.33 -4.32
CA ILE A 86 1.80 17.89 -5.55
C ILE A 86 0.94 19.13 -5.22
N ASP A 87 0.11 19.07 -4.17
CA ASP A 87 -0.72 20.21 -3.76
C ASP A 87 0.12 21.46 -3.44
N VAL A 88 1.23 21.29 -2.71
CA VAL A 88 2.13 22.38 -2.30
C VAL A 88 2.97 22.90 -3.46
N HIS A 89 3.44 22.01 -4.34
CA HIS A 89 4.40 22.30 -5.39
C HIS A 89 3.79 22.37 -6.81
N ARG A 90 2.47 22.51 -6.93
CA ARG A 90 1.72 22.51 -8.21
C ARG A 90 2.22 23.51 -9.26
N ASN A 91 2.96 24.54 -8.85
CA ASN A 91 3.49 25.58 -9.72
C ASN A 91 5.01 25.45 -9.95
N ASP A 92 5.66 24.44 -9.36
CA ASP A 92 7.10 24.23 -9.50
C ASP A 92 7.40 23.51 -10.83
N THR A 93 8.40 24.00 -11.56
CA THR A 93 8.79 23.47 -12.88
C THR A 93 9.34 22.04 -12.82
N ASP A 94 9.83 21.62 -11.65
CA ASP A 94 10.46 20.31 -11.44
C ASP A 94 9.49 19.25 -10.88
N LEU A 95 8.21 19.59 -10.71
CA LEU A 95 7.22 18.71 -10.07
C LEU A 95 7.09 17.37 -10.80
N ASP A 96 6.93 17.38 -12.12
CA ASP A 96 6.75 16.16 -12.91
C ASP A 96 7.96 15.22 -12.80
N ALA A 97 9.17 15.79 -12.82
CA ALA A 97 10.41 15.05 -12.66
C ALA A 97 10.54 14.44 -11.26
N PHE A 98 10.10 15.17 -10.22
CA PHE A 98 10.03 14.65 -8.86
C PHE A 98 9.03 13.49 -8.76
N VAL A 99 7.81 13.65 -9.28
CA VAL A 99 6.77 12.62 -9.25
C VAL A 99 7.25 11.35 -9.96
N ASP A 100 7.83 11.48 -11.15
CA ASP A 100 8.38 10.35 -11.91
C ASP A 100 9.48 9.64 -11.12
N LYS A 101 10.44 10.38 -10.55
CA LYS A 101 11.52 9.83 -9.73
C LYS A 101 11.01 9.13 -8.47
N PHE A 102 10.02 9.73 -7.81
CA PHE A 102 9.41 9.17 -6.60
C PHE A 102 8.75 7.83 -6.90
N CYS A 103 7.89 7.77 -7.92
CA CYS A 103 7.19 6.54 -8.30
C CYS A 103 8.15 5.46 -8.80
N LYS A 104 9.13 5.82 -9.63
CA LYS A 104 10.18 4.88 -10.08
C LYS A 104 10.98 4.31 -8.91
N GLY A 105 11.20 5.06 -7.85
CA GLY A 105 11.91 4.55 -6.67
C GLY A 105 11.20 3.36 -6.02
N TYR A 106 9.89 3.44 -5.82
CA TYR A 106 9.10 2.33 -5.27
C TYR A 106 8.96 1.16 -6.23
N LEU A 107 8.72 1.45 -7.52
CA LEU A 107 8.61 0.42 -8.54
C LEU A 107 9.93 -0.36 -8.67
N TYR A 108 11.07 0.33 -8.64
CA TYR A 108 12.40 -0.28 -8.72
C TYR A 108 12.70 -1.12 -7.48
N ASP A 109 12.49 -0.59 -6.27
CA ASP A 109 12.74 -1.33 -5.01
C ASP A 109 11.88 -2.60 -4.92
N GLY A 110 10.58 -2.50 -5.28
CA GLY A 110 9.69 -3.66 -5.33
C GLY A 110 10.11 -4.71 -6.35
N THR A 111 10.44 -4.27 -7.58
CA THR A 111 10.93 -5.16 -8.65
C THR A 111 12.23 -5.84 -8.24
N TYR A 112 13.11 -5.13 -7.51
CA TYR A 112 14.33 -5.69 -6.96
C TYR A 112 14.09 -6.82 -6.00
N LYS A 113 13.20 -6.61 -5.04
CA LYS A 113 12.85 -7.63 -4.07
C LYS A 113 12.23 -8.88 -4.70
N TRP A 114 11.43 -8.73 -5.75
CA TRP A 114 10.93 -9.89 -6.48
C TRP A 114 12.02 -10.67 -7.20
N ILE A 115 12.96 -9.98 -7.87
CA ILE A 115 14.06 -10.66 -8.56
C ILE A 115 15.00 -11.35 -7.57
N GLU A 116 15.32 -10.72 -6.43
CA GLU A 116 16.06 -11.38 -5.34
C GLU A 116 15.33 -12.63 -4.85
N GLN A 117 14.03 -12.53 -4.61
CA GLN A 117 13.22 -13.67 -4.15
C GLN A 117 13.22 -14.81 -5.17
N PHE A 118 13.04 -14.52 -6.47
CA PHE A 118 13.07 -15.54 -7.51
C PHE A 118 14.44 -16.23 -7.63
N LYS A 119 15.55 -15.50 -7.43
CA LYS A 119 16.89 -16.09 -7.35
C LYS A 119 17.02 -17.01 -6.13
N MET A 120 16.56 -16.58 -4.96
CA MET A 120 16.58 -17.41 -3.75
C MET A 120 15.70 -18.67 -3.89
N ASP A 121 14.55 -18.56 -4.54
CA ASP A 121 13.64 -19.68 -4.75
C ASP A 121 14.19 -20.67 -5.78
N GLU A 122 14.94 -20.21 -6.79
CA GLU A 122 15.72 -21.08 -7.67
C GLU A 122 16.82 -21.81 -6.91
N GLU A 123 17.61 -21.11 -6.10
CA GLU A 123 18.68 -21.71 -5.29
C GLU A 123 18.16 -22.79 -4.32
N LYS A 124 16.92 -22.62 -3.83
CA LYS A 124 16.23 -23.59 -2.98
C LYS A 124 15.54 -24.73 -3.74
N GLY A 125 15.55 -24.70 -5.08
CA GLY A 125 14.84 -25.67 -5.93
C GLY A 125 13.32 -25.53 -5.93
N VAL A 126 12.77 -24.40 -5.45
CA VAL A 126 11.34 -24.07 -5.50
C VAL A 126 10.94 -23.66 -6.93
N LEU A 127 11.82 -22.92 -7.61
CA LEU A 127 11.68 -22.53 -9.00
C LEU A 127 12.74 -23.22 -9.86
N ASP A 128 12.35 -23.64 -11.06
CA ASP A 128 13.30 -24.02 -12.10
C ASP A 128 13.74 -22.78 -12.91
N VAL A 129 14.84 -22.94 -13.65
CA VAL A 129 15.47 -21.88 -14.45
C VAL A 129 14.50 -21.27 -15.46
N GLU A 130 13.68 -22.10 -16.10
CA GLU A 130 12.72 -21.67 -17.13
C GLU A 130 11.60 -20.82 -16.53
N LYS A 131 11.01 -21.23 -15.42
CA LYS A 131 9.99 -20.46 -14.70
C LYS A 131 10.54 -19.14 -14.19
N LYS A 132 11.76 -19.14 -13.64
CA LYS A 132 12.43 -17.90 -13.23
C LYS A 132 12.57 -16.93 -14.41
N ALA A 133 13.04 -17.42 -15.55
CA ALA A 133 13.19 -16.62 -16.76
C ALA A 133 11.84 -16.05 -17.26
N LEU A 134 10.77 -16.85 -17.21
CA LEU A 134 9.42 -16.41 -17.55
C LEU A 134 8.90 -15.32 -16.60
N LEU A 135 9.10 -15.47 -15.28
CA LEU A 135 8.67 -14.49 -14.29
C LEU A 135 9.42 -13.16 -14.45
N ILE A 136 10.74 -13.19 -14.61
CA ILE A 136 11.55 -11.99 -14.85
C ILE A 136 11.19 -11.36 -16.20
N GLY A 137 10.97 -12.17 -17.24
CA GLY A 137 10.49 -11.69 -18.55
C GLY A 137 9.13 -11.00 -18.46
N GLY A 138 8.22 -11.52 -17.63
CA GLY A 138 6.94 -10.89 -17.31
C GLY A 138 7.11 -9.52 -16.65
N LEU A 139 7.96 -9.41 -15.62
CA LEU A 139 8.27 -8.15 -14.96
C LEU A 139 8.89 -7.12 -15.91
N ARG A 140 9.82 -7.55 -16.76
CA ARG A 140 10.43 -6.68 -17.78
C ARG A 140 9.42 -6.19 -18.81
N LYS A 141 8.46 -7.03 -19.17
CA LYS A 141 7.37 -6.61 -20.06
C LYS A 141 6.44 -5.61 -19.37
N GLN A 142 6.19 -5.74 -18.07
CA GLN A 142 5.31 -4.83 -17.33
C GLN A 142 5.97 -3.48 -17.00
N PHE A 143 7.27 -3.49 -16.69
CA PHE A 143 8.01 -2.30 -16.24
C PHE A 143 9.34 -2.14 -16.98
N PRO A 144 9.34 -2.00 -18.32
CA PRO A 144 10.55 -2.02 -19.13
C PRO A 144 11.60 -0.97 -18.72
N GLU A 145 11.15 0.19 -18.24
CA GLU A 145 11.99 1.31 -17.79
C GLU A 145 12.83 1.01 -16.54
N LEU A 146 12.49 -0.04 -15.78
CA LEU A 146 13.23 -0.45 -14.59
C LEU A 146 14.40 -1.40 -14.94
N PHE A 147 14.44 -1.93 -16.16
CA PHE A 147 15.45 -2.87 -16.62
C PHE A 147 16.46 -2.15 -17.50
N VAL A 148 17.40 -1.45 -16.84
CA VAL A 148 18.51 -0.75 -17.50
C VAL A 148 19.50 -1.79 -18.04
N GLU A 149 19.40 -2.07 -19.33
CA GLU A 149 20.38 -2.78 -20.19
C GLU A 149 21.33 -3.79 -19.51
N LYS A 150 20.82 -4.94 -19.05
CA LYS A 150 21.58 -6.21 -19.01
C LYS A 150 20.62 -7.38 -19.21
N THR A 151 21.14 -8.51 -19.69
CA THR A 151 20.36 -9.75 -19.83
C THR A 151 19.77 -10.17 -18.48
N PRO A 152 18.63 -10.89 -18.45
CA PRO A 152 17.97 -11.32 -17.21
C PRO A 152 18.90 -12.00 -16.19
N GLU A 153 19.99 -12.63 -16.68
CA GLU A 153 20.95 -13.34 -15.83
C GLU A 153 21.94 -12.42 -15.09
N LYS A 154 22.09 -11.15 -15.51
CA LYS A 154 23.11 -10.22 -14.98
C LYS A 154 22.52 -8.93 -14.40
N TRP A 155 21.27 -8.98 -13.95
CA TRP A 155 20.68 -7.82 -13.31
C TRP A 155 21.35 -7.53 -11.96
N GLU A 156 21.98 -6.36 -11.89
CA GLU A 156 22.65 -5.80 -10.71
C GLU A 156 21.76 -4.73 -10.08
N TYR A 157 21.71 -4.68 -8.74
CA TYR A 157 21.04 -3.59 -8.05
C TYR A 157 21.81 -2.29 -8.26
N ASN A 158 21.38 -1.50 -9.23
CA ASN A 158 21.82 -0.11 -9.34
C ASN A 158 20.57 0.76 -9.39
N ASN A 159 19.96 1.00 -8.23
CA ASN A 159 18.77 1.84 -8.15
C ASN A 159 19.16 3.32 -8.20
N PRO A 160 18.97 4.04 -9.32
CA PRO A 160 19.22 5.49 -9.36
C PRO A 160 18.13 6.27 -8.59
N TYR A 161 17.08 5.58 -8.14
CA TYR A 161 15.87 6.14 -7.54
C TYR A 161 15.62 5.55 -6.15
N LYS A 162 16.17 6.15 -5.09
CA LYS A 162 15.93 5.64 -3.73
C LYS A 162 14.49 5.91 -3.28
N ALA A 163 13.72 4.86 -3.00
CA ALA A 163 12.43 4.97 -2.34
C ALA A 163 12.59 5.58 -0.93
N LEU A 164 11.69 6.48 -0.55
CA LEU A 164 11.68 7.04 0.80
C LEU A 164 11.12 6.00 1.77
N GLN A 165 11.78 5.83 2.92
CA GLN A 165 11.27 4.96 3.98
C GLN A 165 10.10 5.62 4.70
N ALA A 166 9.23 4.81 5.32
CA ALA A 166 8.08 5.31 6.10
C ALA A 166 8.45 6.40 7.14
N LYS A 167 9.62 6.26 7.77
CA LYS A 167 10.16 7.28 8.71
C LYS A 167 10.54 8.58 8.00
N GLU A 168 11.10 8.50 6.80
CA GLU A 168 11.45 9.66 5.98
C GLU A 168 10.18 10.37 5.50
N LEU A 169 9.20 9.62 4.98
CA LEU A 169 7.88 10.12 4.59
C LEU A 169 7.16 10.85 5.73
N TYR A 170 7.21 10.29 6.94
CA TYR A 170 6.59 10.90 8.13
C TYR A 170 7.34 12.17 8.58
N LYS A 171 8.67 12.15 8.57
CA LYS A 171 9.48 13.31 8.94
C LYS A 171 9.35 14.47 7.96
N SER A 172 9.08 14.17 6.70
CA SER A 172 8.84 15.18 5.67
C SER A 172 7.44 15.79 5.72
N ILE A 173 6.58 15.36 6.65
CA ILE A 173 5.33 16.05 6.94
C ILE A 173 5.68 17.40 7.56
N ASP A 174 5.61 18.44 6.75
CA ASP A 174 5.66 19.82 7.22
C ASP A 174 4.29 20.15 7.87
N VAL A 175 4.19 19.86 9.16
CA VAL A 175 2.97 20.08 9.97
C VAL A 175 2.51 21.54 9.95
N GLN A 176 3.39 22.49 9.57
CA GLN A 176 3.05 23.91 9.48
C GLN A 176 2.39 24.28 8.14
N LYS A 177 2.57 23.47 7.09
CA LYS A 177 2.01 23.71 5.75
C LYS A 177 0.92 22.72 5.36
N MET A 178 0.85 21.57 6.04
CA MET A 178 -0.22 20.61 5.84
C MET A 178 -1.47 21.02 6.63
N ASP A 179 -2.64 20.78 6.05
CA ASP A 179 -3.91 20.86 6.76
C ASP A 179 -3.87 20.03 8.06
N LYS A 180 -4.37 20.59 9.16
CA LYS A 180 -4.27 19.99 10.50
C LYS A 180 -4.92 18.61 10.56
N ASP A 181 -6.04 18.42 9.88
CA ASP A 181 -6.75 17.14 9.88
C ASP A 181 -6.00 16.10 9.06
N LYS A 182 -5.40 16.50 7.92
CA LYS A 182 -4.49 15.63 7.14
C LYS A 182 -3.27 15.21 7.97
N ALA A 183 -2.67 16.12 8.74
CA ALA A 183 -1.52 15.81 9.59
C ALA A 183 -1.87 14.79 10.69
N ILE A 184 -3.02 14.95 11.36
CA ILE A 184 -3.51 14.00 12.38
C ILE A 184 -3.69 12.60 11.77
N VAL A 185 -4.29 12.52 10.58
CA VAL A 185 -4.53 11.27 9.87
C VAL A 185 -3.20 10.58 9.54
N MET A 186 -2.23 11.33 9.00
CA MET A 186 -0.91 10.80 8.68
C MET A 186 -0.16 10.30 9.91
N SER A 187 -0.25 11.01 11.03
CA SER A 187 0.29 10.52 12.30
C SER A 187 -0.35 9.20 12.72
N LYS A 188 -1.68 9.07 12.66
CA LYS A 188 -2.38 7.80 12.98
C LYS A 188 -1.92 6.65 12.09
N ILE A 189 -1.81 6.88 10.78
CA ILE A 189 -1.32 5.86 9.83
C ILE A 189 0.12 5.46 10.18
N TYR A 190 1.00 6.43 10.46
CA TYR A 190 2.39 6.15 10.83
C TYR A 190 2.51 5.39 12.16
N TYR A 191 1.67 5.70 13.15
CA TYR A 191 1.61 4.94 14.41
C TYR A 191 1.19 3.49 14.18
N LEU A 192 0.14 3.26 13.37
CA LEU A 192 -0.30 1.91 13.00
C LEU A 192 0.79 1.17 12.22
N TYR A 193 1.45 1.84 11.27
CA TYR A 193 2.57 1.25 10.51
C TYR A 193 3.69 0.80 11.45
N ASN A 194 4.13 1.65 12.39
CA ASN A 194 5.17 1.30 13.36
C ASN A 194 4.72 0.20 14.31
N TYR A 195 3.45 0.20 14.71
CA TYR A 195 2.87 -0.84 15.54
C TYR A 195 3.04 -2.21 14.85
N TYR A 196 2.56 -2.34 13.61
CA TYR A 196 2.70 -3.59 12.85
C TYR A 196 4.15 -3.90 12.45
N SER A 197 5.02 -2.90 12.30
CA SER A 197 6.46 -3.12 12.07
C SER A 197 7.13 -3.80 13.26
N LYS A 198 6.77 -3.43 14.49
CA LYS A 198 7.31 -4.07 15.69
C LYS A 198 6.91 -5.53 15.81
N PHE A 199 5.73 -5.91 15.30
CA PHE A 199 5.29 -7.32 15.28
C PHE A 199 6.26 -8.19 14.49
N GLU A 200 6.69 -7.74 13.31
CA GLU A 200 7.63 -8.44 12.43
C GLU A 200 9.02 -8.65 13.07
N HIS A 201 9.49 -7.68 13.85
CA HIS A 201 10.84 -7.71 14.43
C HIS A 201 10.90 -8.32 15.85
N LEU A 202 9.78 -8.37 16.58
CA LEU A 202 9.71 -8.81 17.97
C LEU A 202 8.65 -9.91 18.18
N SER A 203 8.46 -10.80 17.19
CA SER A 203 7.43 -11.85 17.18
C SER A 203 7.34 -12.69 18.48
N THR A 204 8.45 -12.87 19.19
CA THR A 204 8.52 -13.53 20.51
C THR A 204 7.99 -12.70 21.68
N TRP A 205 8.06 -11.37 21.63
CA TRP A 205 7.44 -10.46 22.62
C TRP A 205 5.96 -10.23 22.34
N THR A 206 5.51 -10.46 21.11
CA THR A 206 4.09 -10.48 20.75
C THR A 206 3.32 -11.55 21.52
N HIS A 207 4.00 -12.65 21.89
CA HIS A 207 3.49 -13.66 22.81
C HIS A 207 3.27 -13.12 24.23
N THR A 208 4.02 -12.09 24.65
CA THR A 208 3.83 -11.34 25.90
C THR A 208 2.66 -10.35 25.76
N LEU A 209 2.49 -9.73 24.58
CA LEU A 209 1.34 -8.88 24.24
C LEU A 209 0.02 -9.64 24.12
N LEU A 210 -0.01 -10.98 24.14
CA LEU A 210 -1.24 -11.76 24.30
C LEU A 210 -2.03 -11.37 25.57
N THR A 211 -1.38 -10.71 26.53
CA THR A 211 -1.97 -10.13 27.74
C THR A 211 -2.52 -8.70 27.56
N THR A 212 -2.19 -8.00 26.47
CA THR A 212 -2.77 -6.69 26.12
C THR A 212 -4.21 -6.88 25.69
N GLN A 213 -5.13 -6.14 26.29
CA GLN A 213 -6.59 -6.31 26.15
C GLN A 213 -7.00 -6.44 24.68
N TYR A 214 -7.65 -7.57 24.33
CA TYR A 214 -8.22 -7.89 23.02
C TYR A 214 -8.94 -6.71 22.34
N ILE A 215 -9.58 -5.85 23.15
CA ILE A 215 -10.27 -4.63 22.72
C ILE A 215 -9.35 -3.67 21.94
N GLY A 216 -8.13 -3.42 22.41
CA GLY A 216 -7.20 -2.50 21.73
C GLY A 216 -6.75 -3.01 20.36
N ARG A 217 -6.69 -4.33 20.18
CA ARG A 217 -6.30 -4.95 18.90
C ARG A 217 -7.42 -4.87 17.87
N ILE A 218 -8.65 -5.14 18.30
CA ILE A 218 -9.83 -4.97 17.44
C ILE A 218 -10.00 -3.50 17.01
N GLN A 219 -9.70 -2.54 17.90
CA GLN A 219 -9.71 -1.12 17.55
C GLN A 219 -8.67 -0.79 16.46
N GLN A 220 -7.46 -1.32 16.54
CA GLN A 220 -6.42 -1.07 15.51
C GLN A 220 -6.78 -1.69 14.16
N ILE A 221 -7.38 -2.88 14.15
CA ILE A 221 -7.90 -3.51 12.93
C ILE A 221 -9.06 -2.68 12.36
N GLU A 222 -9.93 -2.14 13.23
CA GLU A 222 -11.01 -1.26 12.82
C GLU A 222 -10.49 0.03 12.19
N GLU A 223 -9.53 0.71 12.82
CA GLU A 223 -8.86 1.88 12.26
C GLU A 223 -8.18 1.54 10.92
N THR A 224 -7.50 0.40 10.84
CA THR A 224 -6.88 -0.07 9.60
C THR A 224 -7.92 -0.25 8.49
N SER A 225 -9.07 -0.88 8.78
CA SER A 225 -10.13 -1.10 7.78
C SER A 225 -10.66 0.21 7.21
N PHE A 226 -10.68 1.27 8.01
CA PHE A 226 -11.01 2.62 7.57
C PHE A 226 -9.91 3.22 6.69
N HIS A 227 -8.64 3.03 7.07
CA HIS A 227 -7.51 3.46 6.26
C HIS A 227 -7.41 2.72 4.93
N MET A 228 -7.91 1.49 4.80
CA MET A 228 -8.01 0.78 3.51
C MET A 228 -8.97 1.46 2.53
N LEU A 229 -10.13 1.94 3.01
CA LEU A 229 -11.06 2.72 2.17
C LEU A 229 -10.43 4.05 1.75
N ARG A 230 -9.73 4.73 2.68
CA ARG A 230 -8.96 5.95 2.35
C ARG A 230 -7.87 5.67 1.33
N HIS A 231 -7.15 4.56 1.47
CA HIS A 231 -6.15 4.16 0.50
C HIS A 231 -6.73 4.06 -0.90
N LEU A 232 -7.88 3.40 -1.03
CA LEU A 232 -8.59 3.29 -2.29
C LEU A 232 -8.97 4.67 -2.85
N GLN A 233 -9.49 5.57 -2.01
CA GLN A 233 -9.83 6.94 -2.42
C GLN A 233 -8.62 7.70 -2.97
N THR A 234 -7.46 7.57 -2.32
CA THR A 234 -6.21 8.23 -2.72
C THR A 234 -5.64 7.63 -3.99
N ILE A 235 -5.67 6.29 -4.14
CA ILE A 235 -5.31 5.61 -5.40
C ILE A 235 -6.18 6.13 -6.56
N LEU A 236 -7.50 6.18 -6.37
CA LEU A 236 -8.43 6.66 -7.40
C LEU A 236 -8.23 8.14 -7.76
N THR A 237 -7.74 8.94 -6.82
CA THR A 237 -7.39 10.35 -7.06
C THR A 237 -6.24 10.49 -8.07
N PHE A 238 -5.28 9.56 -8.06
CA PHE A 238 -4.22 9.54 -9.07
C PHE A 238 -4.67 8.90 -10.38
N LEU A 239 -5.44 7.80 -10.31
CA LEU A 239 -5.89 7.10 -11.51
C LEU A 239 -6.85 7.94 -12.36
N LYS A 240 -7.67 8.80 -11.74
CA LYS A 240 -8.60 9.67 -12.49
C LYS A 240 -7.92 10.72 -13.36
N LEU A 241 -6.63 10.99 -13.13
CA LEU A 241 -5.83 11.85 -14.02
C LEU A 241 -5.68 11.24 -15.43
N TYR A 242 -5.80 9.92 -15.52
CA TYR A 242 -5.64 9.15 -16.75
C TYR A 242 -6.97 8.67 -17.31
N GLU A 243 -7.92 8.38 -16.42
CA GLU A 243 -9.20 7.78 -16.78
C GLU A 243 -10.32 8.43 -15.94
N PRO A 244 -10.99 9.48 -16.46
CA PRO A 244 -11.94 10.29 -15.70
C PRO A 244 -13.12 9.52 -15.10
N SER A 245 -13.44 8.33 -15.63
CA SER A 245 -14.49 7.46 -15.08
C SER A 245 -14.26 7.07 -13.62
N PHE A 246 -12.99 7.07 -13.16
CA PHE A 246 -12.62 6.86 -11.76
C PHE A 246 -13.14 7.93 -10.79
N ASP A 247 -13.49 9.13 -11.25
CA ASP A 247 -14.00 10.19 -10.36
C ASP A 247 -15.31 9.78 -9.67
N SER A 248 -16.21 9.13 -10.42
CA SER A 248 -17.48 8.65 -9.87
C SER A 248 -17.28 7.59 -8.78
N ILE A 249 -16.29 6.70 -8.95
CA ILE A 249 -15.92 5.67 -7.98
C ILE A 249 -15.27 6.33 -6.76
N GLN A 250 -14.38 7.30 -6.97
CA GLN A 250 -13.70 8.05 -5.91
C GLN A 250 -14.70 8.78 -5.00
N GLN A 251 -15.71 9.43 -5.58
CA GLN A 251 -16.79 10.07 -4.84
C GLN A 251 -17.63 9.06 -4.06
N ALA A 252 -17.92 7.89 -4.65
CA ALA A 252 -18.67 6.83 -3.98
C ALA A 252 -17.89 6.24 -2.78
N VAL A 253 -16.56 6.07 -2.91
CA VAL A 253 -15.68 5.66 -1.81
C VAL A 253 -15.69 6.71 -0.70
N GLY A 254 -15.62 8.01 -1.05
CA GLY A 254 -15.73 9.10 -0.09
C GLY A 254 -16.99 9.03 0.78
N LYS A 255 -18.15 8.75 0.17
CA LYS A 255 -19.41 8.54 0.90
C LYS A 255 -19.36 7.33 1.85
N SER A 256 -18.75 6.22 1.43
CA SER A 256 -18.60 5.04 2.30
C SER A 256 -17.70 5.32 3.51
N ILE A 257 -16.66 6.15 3.33
CA ILE A 257 -15.78 6.60 4.42
C ILE A 257 -16.58 7.43 5.43
N GLU A 258 -17.40 8.39 4.98
CA GLU A 258 -18.26 9.20 5.86
C GLU A 258 -19.23 8.33 6.66
N VAL A 259 -19.90 7.36 6.00
CA VAL A 259 -20.81 6.42 6.67
C VAL A 259 -20.05 5.57 7.69
N GLY A 260 -18.91 4.99 7.31
CA GLY A 260 -18.10 4.16 8.21
C GLY A 260 -17.56 4.94 9.41
N PHE A 261 -17.22 6.22 9.23
CA PHE A 261 -16.80 7.10 10.33
C PHE A 261 -17.93 7.31 11.34
N ASN A 262 -19.16 7.54 10.87
CA ASN A 262 -20.35 7.75 11.71
C ASN A 262 -20.85 6.47 12.40
N MET A 263 -20.34 5.29 12.04
CA MET A 263 -20.69 4.02 12.68
C MET A 263 -19.93 3.73 13.98
N VAL A 264 -18.91 4.53 14.33
CA VAL A 264 -18.14 4.40 15.57
C VAL A 264 -18.53 5.53 16.51
N PRO A 265 -19.31 5.27 17.57
CA PRO A 265 -19.60 6.27 18.59
C PRO A 265 -18.29 6.77 19.23
N ASP A 266 -18.21 8.07 19.54
CA ASP A 266 -17.15 8.69 20.37
C ASP A 266 -15.75 8.88 19.74
N ARG A 267 -15.63 9.09 18.41
CA ARG A 267 -14.34 9.44 17.76
C ARG A 267 -13.98 10.95 17.75
N HIS A 268 -14.72 11.79 18.48
CA HIS A 268 -14.47 13.24 18.59
C HIS A 268 -13.37 13.58 19.60
#